data_AF-A0A3D2FD42-F1
#
_entry.id   AF-A0A3D2FD42-F1
#
_cell.length_a   1.000
_cell.length_b   1.000
_cell.length_c   1.000
_cell.angle_alpha   90.00
_cell.angle_beta   90.00
_cell.angle_gamma   90.00
#
_symmetry.space_group_name_H-M   'P 1'
#
loop_
_entity.id
_entity.type
_entity.pdbx_description
1 polymer ?
#
loop_
_entity_poly.entity_id
_entity_poly.type
_entity_poly.pdbx_seq_one_letter_code
_entity_poly.pdbx_strand_id
1 'polypeptide(L)'
;SILDAILPGVVAVAVTIGEHSPPRNRGGAYRIHVEDNQTSFQLVYFHARGDYLAKLMPTGSRRVISGRVENFDSIAQMVHPDHVVPEDEASEIPVFEPVYPLTAGVTQKLMFKATRGALERVPQVDEWIDPNQKTQSQWPDFADALTDAHAPLGQEDLGAASPARERLAYDELMAHQLTLALARQKERRVHGQISQATGKLQSKVLANLPYRPTGAQQRAITEISNDMALSDRMNRLLQGDVGSGKTLVAFMALLVAVEAGGQGVMMAPTEILARQHLEGLQPLAEGAGVVLELLTGR
;
A
#
# COMPACT_ATOMS: atom_id res chain seq x y z
N SER A 1 -1.50 39.66 1.02
CA SER A 1 -1.35 39.77 2.48
C SER A 1 -1.62 38.42 3.11
N ILE A 2 -1.13 38.18 4.33
CA ILE A 2 -1.60 37.06 5.16
C ILE A 2 -3.09 37.15 5.51
N LEU A 3 -3.70 38.34 5.41
CA LEU A 3 -5.15 38.54 5.59
C LEU A 3 -5.99 37.92 4.48
N ASP A 4 -5.41 37.73 3.30
CA ASP A 4 -6.09 37.12 2.15
C ASP A 4 -6.09 35.58 2.24
N ALA A 5 -5.38 35.00 3.21
CA ALA A 5 -5.23 33.57 3.40
C ALA A 5 -6.19 33.01 4.45
N ILE A 6 -6.59 31.75 4.28
CA ILE A 6 -7.36 31.01 5.29
C ILE A 6 -6.38 30.48 6.35
N LEU A 7 -6.52 30.95 7.59
CA LEU A 7 -5.66 30.56 8.72
C LEU A 7 -6.38 29.57 9.65
N PRO A 8 -5.68 28.58 10.23
CA PRO A 8 -4.24 28.31 10.09
C PRO A 8 -3.87 27.68 8.74
N GLY A 9 -2.75 28.11 8.15
CA GLY A 9 -2.34 27.66 6.81
C GLY A 9 -0.90 28.04 6.45
N VAL A 10 -0.33 27.38 5.44
CA VAL A 10 1.00 27.73 4.91
C VAL A 10 0.85 28.91 3.93
N VAL A 11 1.64 29.95 4.12
CA VAL A 11 1.60 31.17 3.30
C VAL A 11 3.02 31.56 2.92
N ALA A 12 3.24 31.85 1.64
CA ALA A 12 4.42 32.54 1.14
C ALA A 12 4.08 34.02 0.92
N VAL A 13 4.77 34.93 1.62
CA VAL A 13 4.45 36.36 1.63
C VAL A 13 5.72 37.21 1.64
N ALA A 14 5.72 38.27 0.83
CA ALA A 14 6.76 39.30 0.87
C ALA A 14 6.52 40.22 2.07
N VAL A 15 7.55 40.43 2.88
CA VAL A 15 7.50 41.24 4.10
C VAL A 15 8.71 42.16 4.21
N THR A 16 8.51 43.28 4.91
CA THR A 16 9.59 44.11 5.43
C THR A 16 9.94 43.64 6.83
N ILE A 17 11.23 43.37 7.07
CA ILE A 17 11.72 42.95 8.38
C ILE A 17 11.78 44.14 9.33
N GLY A 18 11.09 44.07 10.45
CA GLY A 18 11.06 45.08 11.50
C GLY A 18 12.02 44.78 12.66
N GLU A 19 11.57 45.13 13.86
CA GLU A 19 12.35 44.99 15.09
C GLU A 19 12.51 43.52 15.49
N HIS A 20 13.73 43.18 15.90
CA HIS A 20 14.06 41.90 16.52
C HIS A 20 13.96 42.01 18.04
N SER A 21 13.08 41.22 18.64
CA SER A 21 12.87 41.16 20.08
C SER A 21 13.42 39.82 20.64
N PRO A 22 14.66 39.81 21.17
CA PRO A 22 15.24 38.61 21.76
C PRO A 22 14.50 38.18 23.03
N PRO A 23 14.56 36.88 23.39
CA PRO A 23 13.87 36.37 24.57
C PRO A 23 14.50 36.93 25.85
N ARG A 24 13.65 37.34 26.81
CA ARG A 24 14.10 37.82 28.13
C ARG A 24 14.68 36.70 29.01
N ASN A 25 14.24 35.46 28.80
CA ASN A 25 14.59 34.29 29.59
C ASN A 25 15.10 33.14 28.68
N ARG A 26 15.88 32.21 29.23
CA ARG A 26 16.55 31.12 28.50
C ARG A 26 15.63 30.16 27.72
N GLY A 27 14.34 30.12 28.04
CA GLY A 27 13.30 29.33 27.35
C GLY A 27 12.27 30.17 26.58
N GLY A 28 12.46 31.49 26.50
CA GLY A 28 11.54 32.37 25.76
C GLY A 28 11.72 32.27 24.25
N ALA A 29 10.70 32.69 23.51
CA ALA A 29 10.77 32.80 22.06
C ALA A 29 11.45 34.11 21.63
N TYR A 30 12.28 34.02 20.59
CA TYR A 30 12.78 35.16 19.83
C TYR A 30 11.68 35.59 18.85
N ARG A 31 11.31 36.87 18.85
CA ARG A 31 10.26 37.40 17.99
C ARG A 31 10.84 38.40 17.01
N ILE A 32 10.36 38.39 15.77
CA ILE A 32 10.70 39.38 14.76
C ILE A 32 9.39 39.95 14.25
N HIS A 33 9.21 41.26 14.41
CA HIS A 33 8.07 41.94 13.83
C HIS A 33 8.28 42.08 12.33
N VAL A 34 7.26 41.74 11.56
CA VAL A 34 7.29 41.85 10.10
C VAL A 34 6.01 42.52 9.61
N GLU A 35 6.12 43.27 8.53
CA GLU A 35 5.02 43.98 7.91
C GLU A 35 4.87 43.51 6.46
N ASP A 36 3.68 43.03 6.10
CA ASP A 36 3.34 42.75 4.70
C ASP A 36 2.69 43.99 4.05
N ASN A 37 2.01 43.82 2.92
CA ASN A 37 1.39 44.95 2.22
C ASN A 37 0.14 45.53 2.88
N GLN A 38 -0.44 44.89 3.90
CA GLN A 38 -1.70 45.30 4.54
C GLN A 38 -1.69 45.21 6.08
N THR A 39 -0.86 44.36 6.67
CA THR A 39 -0.84 44.10 8.12
C THR A 39 0.55 43.81 8.65
N SER A 40 0.68 43.83 9.98
CA SER A 40 1.88 43.37 10.68
C SER A 40 1.60 42.07 11.42
N PHE A 41 2.62 41.22 11.52
CA PHE A 41 2.57 39.95 12.23
C PHE A 41 3.96 39.59 12.79
N GLN A 42 4.07 38.45 13.47
CA GLN A 42 5.31 38.05 14.14
C GLN A 42 5.89 36.76 13.58
N LEU A 43 7.19 36.73 13.34
CA LEU A 43 7.93 35.48 13.21
C LEU A 43 8.43 35.05 14.59
N VAL A 44 8.27 33.78 14.91
CA VAL A 44 8.58 33.24 16.24
C VAL A 44 9.57 32.10 16.12
N TYR A 45 10.70 32.20 16.81
CA TYR A 45 11.71 31.15 16.87
C TYR A 45 12.00 30.75 18.32
N PHE A 46 11.89 29.45 18.62
CA PHE A 46 12.36 28.88 19.88
C PHE A 46 13.83 28.46 19.77
N HIS A 47 14.59 28.61 20.85
CA HIS A 47 16.03 28.27 20.91
C HIS A 47 16.88 28.90 19.78
N ALA A 48 16.51 30.09 19.35
CA ALA A 48 17.15 30.78 18.24
C ALA A 48 18.56 31.29 18.57
N ARG A 49 19.42 31.33 17.56
CA ARG A 49 20.68 32.08 17.60
C ARG A 49 20.44 33.47 17.01
N GLY A 50 20.36 34.49 17.86
CA GLY A 50 20.03 35.87 17.46
C GLY A 50 20.93 36.41 16.34
N ASP A 51 22.25 36.20 16.44
CA ASP A 51 23.21 36.67 15.44
C ASP A 51 22.98 36.06 14.04
N TYR A 52 22.48 34.82 13.98
CA TYR A 52 22.13 34.17 12.73
C TYR A 52 20.87 34.80 12.12
N LEU A 53 19.84 35.02 12.94
CA LEU A 53 18.60 35.64 12.49
C LEU A 53 18.80 37.09 12.04
N ALA A 54 19.62 37.86 12.75
CA ALA A 54 19.94 39.24 12.36
C ALA A 54 20.70 39.33 11.04
N LYS A 55 21.53 38.32 10.71
CA LYS A 55 22.21 38.22 9.41
C LYS A 55 21.27 37.77 8.29
N LEU A 56 20.40 36.79 8.56
CA LEU A 56 19.44 36.26 7.60
C LEU A 56 18.34 37.29 7.26
N MET A 57 17.86 37.98 8.29
CA MET A 57 16.78 38.97 8.24
C MET A 57 17.24 40.30 8.88
N PRO A 58 18.09 41.10 8.21
CA PRO A 58 18.44 42.42 8.71
C PRO A 58 17.21 43.34 8.80
N THR A 59 17.09 44.12 9.87
CA THR A 59 16.00 45.12 10.01
C THR A 59 16.01 46.11 8.84
N GLY A 60 14.83 46.39 8.30
CA GLY A 60 14.60 47.22 7.12
C GLY A 60 14.75 46.50 5.78
N SER A 61 15.24 45.25 5.75
CA SER A 61 15.33 44.47 4.51
C SER A 61 13.97 43.90 4.09
N ARG A 62 13.79 43.69 2.78
CA ARG A 62 12.67 42.94 2.21
C ARG A 62 13.05 41.48 2.03
N ARG A 63 12.11 40.59 2.38
CA ARG A 63 12.26 39.13 2.31
C ARG A 63 10.95 38.51 1.84
N VAL A 64 11.03 37.40 1.13
CA VAL A 64 9.88 36.49 0.96
C VAL A 64 10.03 35.37 1.96
N ILE A 65 8.96 35.14 2.73
CA ILE A 65 8.94 34.18 3.82
C ILE A 65 7.81 33.20 3.57
N SER A 66 8.11 31.91 3.70
CA SER A 66 7.13 30.83 3.64
C SER A 66 7.07 30.09 4.96
N GLY A 67 5.86 29.82 5.43
CA GLY A 67 5.65 28.98 6.61
C GLY A 67 4.20 28.97 7.06
N ARG A 68 3.93 28.16 8.08
CA ARG A 68 2.60 28.04 8.65
C ARG A 68 2.28 29.24 9.55
N VAL A 69 1.24 29.98 9.19
CA VAL A 69 0.71 31.11 9.94
C VAL A 69 -0.48 30.65 10.76
N GLU A 70 -0.49 31.01 12.05
CA GLU A 70 -1.58 30.74 12.98
C GLU A 70 -1.87 31.98 13.84
N ASN A 71 -3.11 32.13 14.31
CA ASN A 71 -3.47 33.20 15.23
C ASN A 71 -3.32 32.73 16.68
N PHE A 72 -2.48 33.42 17.45
CA PHE A 72 -2.28 33.16 18.88
C PHE A 72 -2.49 34.46 19.66
N ASP A 73 -3.38 34.46 20.66
CA ASP A 73 -3.78 35.67 21.41
C ASP A 73 -4.16 36.86 20.50
N SER A 74 -4.90 36.58 19.43
CA SER A 74 -5.31 37.57 18.40
C SER A 74 -4.18 38.18 17.59
N ILE A 75 -2.95 37.65 17.69
CA ILE A 75 -1.80 38.07 16.90
C ILE A 75 -1.48 36.94 15.91
N ALA A 76 -1.42 37.29 14.62
CA ALA A 76 -0.92 36.37 13.62
C ALA A 76 0.58 36.13 13.85
N GLN A 77 0.98 34.86 13.85
CA GLN A 77 2.37 34.48 14.00
C GLN A 77 2.75 33.31 13.10
N MET A 78 3.98 33.33 12.62
CA MET A 78 4.60 32.25 11.87
C MET A 78 5.74 31.65 12.71
N VAL A 79 5.52 30.45 13.23
CA VAL A 79 6.48 29.77 14.09
C VAL A 79 7.45 28.99 13.22
N HIS A 80 8.75 29.29 13.35
CA HIS A 80 9.82 28.67 12.57
C HIS A 80 9.51 28.61 11.06
N PRO A 81 9.52 29.76 10.35
CA PRO A 81 9.35 29.79 8.90
C PRO A 81 10.22 28.75 8.19
N ASP A 82 9.62 28.06 7.22
CA ASP A 82 10.27 27.02 6.43
C ASP A 82 11.31 27.62 5.48
N HIS A 83 10.98 28.76 4.87
CA HIS A 83 11.87 29.51 3.97
C HIS A 83 11.91 31.00 4.30
N VAL A 84 13.10 31.57 4.16
CA VAL A 84 13.34 33.02 4.23
C VAL A 84 14.37 33.36 3.18
N VAL A 85 13.94 34.01 2.10
CA VAL A 85 14.79 34.36 0.97
C VAL A 85 14.75 35.87 0.67
N PRO A 86 15.80 36.45 0.08
CA PRO A 86 15.74 37.74 -0.57
C PRO A 86 14.58 37.84 -1.58
N GLU A 87 14.06 39.04 -1.80
CA GLU A 87 12.88 39.23 -2.67
C GLU A 87 13.18 38.94 -4.15
N ASP A 88 14.41 39.16 -4.59
CA ASP A 88 14.93 38.79 -5.90
C ASP A 88 15.14 37.27 -6.07
N GLU A 89 15.20 36.52 -4.96
CA GLU A 89 15.32 35.07 -4.92
C GLU A 89 13.97 34.38 -4.59
N ALA A 90 12.85 35.10 -4.71
CA ALA A 90 11.52 34.57 -4.40
C ALA A 90 11.18 33.28 -5.18
N SER A 91 11.72 33.11 -6.39
CA SER A 91 11.56 31.90 -7.21
C SER A 91 12.23 30.65 -6.64
N GLU A 92 13.10 30.79 -5.63
CA GLU A 92 13.71 29.64 -4.96
C GLU A 92 12.73 28.92 -4.02
N ILE A 93 11.66 29.59 -3.58
CA ILE A 93 10.62 28.95 -2.79
C ILE A 93 9.81 28.03 -3.73
N PRO A 94 9.79 26.71 -3.49
CA PRO A 94 9.05 25.79 -4.34
C PRO A 94 7.55 26.07 -4.24
N VAL A 95 6.85 25.95 -5.38
CA VAL A 95 5.38 26.01 -5.40
C VAL A 95 4.79 24.80 -4.68
N PHE A 96 5.41 23.63 -4.82
CA PHE A 96 5.07 22.39 -4.15
C PHE A 96 6.32 21.77 -3.54
N GLU A 97 6.15 21.22 -2.33
CA GLU A 97 7.22 20.56 -1.60
C GLU A 97 6.80 19.16 -1.16
N PRO A 98 7.67 18.15 -1.33
CA PRO A 98 7.39 16.84 -0.81
C PRO A 98 7.55 16.82 0.71
N VAL A 99 6.50 16.36 1.39
CA VAL A 99 6.53 16.13 2.84
C VAL A 99 6.85 14.67 3.11
N TYR A 100 7.93 14.42 3.85
CA TYR A 100 8.37 13.06 4.16
C TYR A 100 8.02 12.70 5.60
N PRO A 101 7.63 11.43 5.87
CA PRO A 101 7.60 10.92 7.23
C PRO A 101 9.00 10.99 7.84
N LEU A 102 9.10 11.58 9.04
CA LEU A 102 10.37 11.78 9.73
C LEU A 102 10.48 10.89 10.97
N THR A 103 11.73 10.69 11.41
CA THR A 103 12.06 10.08 12.70
C THR A 103 12.91 11.04 13.54
N ALA A 104 13.03 10.78 14.85
CA ALA A 104 13.77 11.64 15.76
C ALA A 104 15.22 11.88 15.27
N GLY A 105 15.60 13.16 15.20
CA GLY A 105 16.92 13.58 14.72
C GLY A 105 17.03 13.78 13.21
N VAL A 106 15.98 13.48 12.42
CA VAL A 106 15.94 13.73 10.97
C VAL A 106 14.97 14.88 10.69
N THR A 107 15.47 15.92 10.03
CA THR A 107 14.67 17.08 9.62
C THR A 107 14.16 16.93 8.19
N GLN A 108 13.08 17.65 7.84
CA GLN A 108 12.60 17.76 6.45
C GLN A 108 13.73 18.13 5.49
N LYS A 109 14.54 19.13 5.84
CA LYS A 109 15.68 19.58 5.01
C LYS A 109 16.73 18.50 4.79
N LEU A 110 17.06 17.73 5.84
CA LEU A 110 18.01 16.61 5.73
C LEU A 110 17.43 15.50 4.84
N MET A 111 16.17 15.14 5.06
CA MET A 111 15.48 14.12 4.26
C MET A 111 15.38 14.53 2.79
N PHE A 112 14.97 15.75 2.51
CA PHE A 112 14.89 16.29 1.15
C PHE A 112 16.25 16.19 0.43
N LYS A 113 17.34 16.62 1.08
CA LYS A 113 18.69 16.51 0.52
C LYS A 113 19.10 15.05 0.28
N ALA A 114 18.78 14.15 1.21
CA ALA A 114 19.07 12.73 1.08
C ALA A 114 18.32 12.12 -0.12
N THR A 115 17.03 12.44 -0.26
CA THR A 115 16.21 12.01 -1.39
C THR A 115 16.77 12.49 -2.72
N ARG A 116 17.18 13.76 -2.85
CA ARG A 116 17.80 14.27 -4.09
C ARG A 116 19.06 13.51 -4.44
N GLY A 117 19.95 13.32 -3.46
CA GLY A 117 21.15 12.52 -3.67
C GLY A 117 20.87 11.04 -3.98
N ALA A 118 19.76 10.46 -3.50
CA ALA A 118 19.36 9.11 -3.84
C ALA A 118 18.84 9.02 -5.28
N LEU A 119 18.02 9.98 -5.71
CA LEU A 119 17.48 10.08 -7.07
C LEU A 119 18.61 10.21 -8.11
N GLU A 120 19.65 10.99 -7.83
CA GLU A 120 20.84 11.11 -8.68
C GLU A 120 21.60 9.79 -8.88
N ARG A 121 21.37 8.80 -8.00
CA ARG A 121 22.03 7.48 -8.03
C ARG A 121 21.13 6.38 -8.58
N VAL A 122 19.91 6.71 -9.00
CA VAL A 122 19.02 5.73 -9.63
C VAL A 122 19.70 5.20 -10.89
N PRO A 123 19.92 3.87 -11.00
CA PRO A 123 20.57 3.31 -12.17
C PRO A 123 19.68 3.49 -13.40
N GLN A 124 20.31 3.75 -14.55
CA GLN A 124 19.64 3.63 -15.84
C GLN A 124 19.39 2.15 -16.09
N VAL A 125 18.12 1.77 -16.09
CA VAL A 125 17.65 0.41 -16.34
C VAL A 125 16.90 0.39 -17.65
N ASP A 126 17.07 -0.70 -18.41
CA ASP A 126 16.25 -0.92 -19.60
C ASP A 126 14.78 -1.00 -19.19
N GLU A 127 13.92 -0.57 -20.12
CA GLU A 127 12.48 -0.67 -19.90
C GLU A 127 12.06 -2.14 -19.77
N TRP A 128 11.41 -2.46 -18.65
CA TRP A 128 11.13 -3.83 -18.23
C TRP A 128 9.63 -4.17 -18.26
N ILE A 129 8.77 -3.17 -18.41
CA ILE A 129 7.32 -3.36 -18.59
C ILE A 129 6.95 -3.51 -20.07
N ASP A 130 5.70 -3.89 -20.34
CA ASP A 130 5.18 -3.98 -21.71
C ASP A 130 5.22 -2.60 -22.40
N PRO A 131 5.95 -2.45 -23.52
CA PRO A 131 6.02 -1.20 -24.28
C PRO A 131 4.66 -0.69 -24.74
N ASN A 132 3.71 -1.58 -25.04
CA ASN A 132 2.37 -1.19 -25.46
C ASN A 132 1.61 -0.55 -24.31
N GLN A 133 1.66 -1.15 -23.12
CA GLN A 133 1.01 -0.63 -21.93
C GLN A 133 1.56 0.74 -21.56
N LYS A 134 2.89 0.88 -21.55
CA LYS A 134 3.56 2.16 -21.28
C LYS A 134 3.10 3.26 -22.24
N THR A 135 3.05 2.95 -23.54
CA THR A 135 2.64 3.90 -24.58
C THR A 135 1.18 4.31 -24.43
N GLN A 136 0.28 3.34 -24.17
CA GLN A 136 -1.16 3.60 -24.01
C GLN A 136 -1.47 4.48 -22.80
N SER A 137 -0.79 4.23 -21.68
CA SER A 137 -0.99 5.00 -20.45
C SER A 137 -0.14 6.27 -20.37
N GLN A 138 0.69 6.54 -21.38
CA GLN A 138 1.61 7.69 -21.43
C GLN A 138 2.52 7.76 -20.20
N TRP A 139 2.98 6.59 -19.73
CA TRP A 139 3.82 6.53 -18.55
C TRP A 139 5.26 6.95 -18.87
N PRO A 140 5.91 7.71 -17.97
CA PRO A 140 7.33 8.04 -18.10
C PRO A 140 8.21 6.79 -17.95
N ASP A 141 9.51 6.98 -18.21
CA ASP A 141 10.54 6.00 -17.88
C ASP A 141 10.63 5.82 -16.36
N PHE A 142 11.16 4.69 -15.90
CA PHE A 142 11.20 4.37 -14.47
C PHE A 142 11.93 5.44 -13.63
N ALA A 143 13.08 5.93 -14.09
CA ALA A 143 13.86 6.93 -13.38
C ALA A 143 13.15 8.30 -13.33
N ASP A 144 12.45 8.65 -14.41
CA ASP A 144 11.65 9.88 -14.49
C ASP A 144 10.43 9.78 -13.58
N ALA A 145 9.73 8.65 -13.59
CA ALA A 145 8.59 8.38 -12.69
C ALA A 145 8.97 8.53 -11.21
N LEU A 146 10.14 8.02 -10.80
CA LEU A 146 10.67 8.21 -9.45
C LEU A 146 10.96 9.70 -9.17
N THR A 147 11.58 10.40 -10.11
CA THR A 147 11.92 11.82 -9.94
C THR A 147 10.67 12.66 -9.77
N ASP A 148 9.68 12.47 -10.65
CA ASP A 148 8.40 13.19 -10.67
C ASP A 148 7.58 12.92 -9.41
N ALA A 149 7.53 11.66 -8.94
CA ALA A 149 6.85 11.31 -7.70
C ALA A 149 7.41 12.05 -6.47
N HIS A 150 8.70 12.39 -6.51
CA HIS A 150 9.38 13.15 -5.46
C HIS A 150 9.43 14.66 -5.74
N ALA A 151 9.11 15.14 -6.93
CA ALA A 151 9.17 16.55 -7.33
C ALA A 151 7.84 17.00 -7.99
N PRO A 152 6.71 16.93 -7.27
CA PRO A 152 5.42 17.36 -7.81
C PRO A 152 5.44 18.86 -8.12
N LEU A 153 4.79 19.24 -9.23
CA LEU A 153 4.62 20.62 -9.67
C LEU A 153 3.18 21.11 -9.48
N GLY A 154 2.22 20.19 -9.32
CA GLY A 154 0.80 20.48 -9.15
C GLY A 154 0.05 19.45 -8.30
N GLN A 155 -1.25 19.71 -8.06
CA GLN A 155 -2.13 18.77 -7.35
C GLN A 155 -2.39 17.51 -8.18
N GLU A 156 -2.40 17.65 -9.50
CA GLU A 156 -2.55 16.59 -10.49
C GLU A 156 -1.47 15.50 -10.33
N ASP A 157 -0.23 15.89 -10.00
CA ASP A 157 0.90 14.97 -9.84
C ASP A 157 0.76 14.10 -8.57
N LEU A 158 0.00 14.59 -7.59
CA LEU A 158 -0.25 13.91 -6.33
C LEU A 158 -1.33 12.84 -6.43
N GLY A 159 -2.15 12.88 -7.48
CA GLY A 159 -3.23 11.93 -7.72
C GLY A 159 -2.71 10.49 -7.89
N ALA A 160 -3.46 9.50 -7.40
CA ALA A 160 -3.10 8.09 -7.58
C ALA A 160 -3.04 7.67 -9.06
N ALA A 161 -3.77 8.38 -9.93
CA ALA A 161 -3.79 8.19 -11.38
C ALA A 161 -2.83 9.12 -12.13
N SER A 162 -1.92 9.83 -11.43
CA SER A 162 -0.88 10.58 -12.13
C SER A 162 0.06 9.61 -12.84
N PRO A 163 0.52 9.90 -14.08
CA PRO A 163 1.28 8.92 -14.87
C PRO A 163 2.50 8.36 -14.14
N ALA A 164 3.24 9.19 -13.41
CA ALA A 164 4.40 8.76 -12.62
C ALA A 164 4.01 7.80 -11.47
N ARG A 165 2.94 8.11 -10.71
CA ARG A 165 2.51 7.27 -9.59
C ARG A 165 1.86 5.98 -10.05
N GLU A 166 1.02 6.05 -11.08
CA GLU A 166 0.38 4.87 -11.67
C GLU A 166 1.44 3.93 -12.26
N ARG A 167 2.46 4.48 -12.93
CA ARG A 167 3.61 3.72 -13.42
C ARG A 167 4.32 2.96 -12.31
N LEU A 168 4.67 3.63 -11.21
CA LEU A 168 5.37 2.99 -10.08
C LEU A 168 4.49 1.94 -9.38
N ALA A 169 3.19 2.18 -9.27
CA ALA A 169 2.25 1.20 -8.72
C ALA A 169 2.10 -0.03 -9.62
N TYR A 170 2.08 0.17 -10.94
CA TYR A 170 2.08 -0.90 -11.92
C TYR A 170 3.36 -1.73 -11.81
N ASP A 171 4.53 -1.09 -11.74
CA ASP A 171 5.82 -1.73 -11.56
C ASP A 171 5.82 -2.65 -10.31
N GLU A 172 5.32 -2.16 -9.16
CA GLU A 172 5.20 -2.97 -7.95
C GLU A 172 4.28 -4.19 -8.14
N LEU A 173 3.10 -3.99 -8.71
CA LEU A 173 2.14 -5.07 -8.94
C LEU A 173 2.66 -6.10 -9.94
N MET A 174 3.28 -5.66 -11.04
CA MET A 174 3.85 -6.53 -12.06
C MET A 174 4.99 -7.36 -11.48
N ALA A 175 5.89 -6.76 -10.70
CA ALA A 175 6.97 -7.48 -10.02
C ALA A 175 6.42 -8.57 -9.09
N HIS A 176 5.34 -8.27 -8.37
CA HIS A 176 4.67 -9.24 -7.52
C HIS A 176 4.04 -10.40 -8.33
N GLN A 177 3.31 -10.09 -9.41
CA GLN A 177 2.69 -11.10 -10.27
C GLN A 177 3.72 -11.98 -10.97
N LEU A 178 4.83 -11.41 -11.45
CA LEU A 178 5.93 -12.17 -12.04
C LEU A 178 6.55 -13.13 -11.03
N THR A 179 6.76 -12.68 -9.79
CA THR A 179 7.29 -13.53 -8.72
C THR A 179 6.35 -14.72 -8.44
N LEU A 180 5.03 -14.48 -8.36
CA LEU A 180 4.03 -15.54 -8.19
C LEU A 180 3.98 -16.49 -9.40
N ALA A 181 4.10 -15.97 -10.61
CA ALA A 181 4.10 -16.76 -11.83
C ALA A 181 5.33 -17.69 -11.90
N LEU A 182 6.52 -17.17 -11.55
CA LEU A 182 7.75 -17.96 -11.47
C LEU A 182 7.67 -19.04 -10.38
N ALA A 183 7.13 -18.70 -9.20
CA ALA A 183 6.90 -19.68 -8.13
C ALA A 183 5.95 -20.81 -8.58
N ARG A 184 4.82 -20.47 -9.20
CA ARG A 184 3.87 -21.43 -9.76
C ARG A 184 4.47 -22.28 -10.86
N GLN A 185 5.29 -21.70 -11.74
CA GLN A 185 5.98 -22.44 -12.80
C GLN A 185 6.92 -23.50 -12.22
N LYS A 186 7.59 -23.19 -11.10
CA LYS A 186 8.45 -24.13 -10.39
C LYS A 186 7.65 -25.24 -9.70
N GLU A 187 6.54 -24.91 -9.04
CA GLU A 187 5.68 -25.89 -8.35
C GLU A 187 4.93 -26.82 -9.29
N ARG A 188 4.42 -26.31 -10.43
CA ARG A 188 3.70 -27.11 -11.42
C ARG A 188 4.55 -28.24 -12.03
N ARG A 189 5.88 -28.13 -11.95
CA ARG A 189 6.80 -29.15 -12.52
C ARG A 189 6.99 -30.38 -11.63
N VAL A 190 6.32 -30.48 -10.48
CA VAL A 190 6.44 -31.68 -9.65
C VAL A 190 5.38 -32.70 -10.05
N HIS A 191 5.83 -33.86 -10.54
CA HIS A 191 4.96 -34.99 -10.87
C HIS A 191 4.00 -35.32 -9.72
N GLY A 192 2.74 -35.53 -10.08
CA GLY A 192 1.67 -36.02 -9.20
C GLY A 192 1.43 -37.52 -9.38
N GLN A 193 0.43 -38.04 -8.67
CA GLN A 193 -0.12 -39.37 -8.90
C GLN A 193 -1.49 -39.22 -9.54
N ILE A 194 -1.70 -39.90 -10.67
CA ILE A 194 -2.99 -39.91 -11.37
C ILE A 194 -4.01 -40.63 -10.50
N SER A 195 -5.08 -39.93 -10.12
CA SER A 195 -6.23 -40.49 -9.40
C SER A 195 -7.45 -40.42 -10.29
N GLN A 196 -7.73 -41.52 -11.01
CA GLN A 196 -8.88 -41.58 -11.91
C GLN A 196 -10.06 -42.28 -11.22
N ALA A 197 -11.15 -41.52 -11.03
CA ALA A 197 -12.38 -42.06 -10.48
C ALA A 197 -13.09 -43.00 -11.47
N THR A 198 -13.73 -44.04 -10.94
CA THR A 198 -14.73 -44.82 -11.67
C THR A 198 -16.12 -44.20 -11.57
N GLY A 199 -16.31 -43.28 -10.63
CA GLY A 199 -17.56 -42.57 -10.35
C GLY A 199 -18.56 -43.34 -9.49
N LYS A 200 -18.23 -44.56 -9.04
CA LYS A 200 -19.16 -45.44 -8.30
C LYS A 200 -19.47 -44.89 -6.90
N LEU A 201 -18.45 -44.55 -6.11
CA LEU A 201 -18.58 -43.99 -4.77
C LEU A 201 -19.24 -42.61 -4.81
N GLN A 202 -18.80 -41.76 -5.74
CA GLN A 202 -19.40 -40.46 -5.99
C GLN A 202 -20.90 -40.59 -6.32
N SER A 203 -21.28 -41.51 -7.21
CA SER A 203 -22.70 -41.74 -7.55
C SER A 203 -23.53 -42.21 -6.36
N LYS A 204 -22.98 -43.09 -5.50
CA LYS A 204 -23.67 -43.54 -4.29
C LYS A 204 -23.93 -42.39 -3.32
N VAL A 205 -22.94 -41.51 -3.11
CA VAL A 205 -23.12 -40.33 -2.25
C VAL A 205 -24.18 -39.40 -2.83
N LEU A 206 -24.10 -39.09 -4.13
CA LEU A 206 -25.07 -38.20 -4.78
C LEU A 206 -26.51 -38.74 -4.72
N ALA A 207 -26.69 -40.07 -4.81
CA ALA A 207 -27.99 -40.71 -4.71
C ALA A 207 -28.59 -40.65 -3.29
N ASN A 208 -27.74 -40.57 -2.26
CA ASN A 208 -28.14 -40.52 -0.84
C ASN A 208 -28.26 -39.09 -0.29
N LEU A 209 -28.01 -38.06 -1.09
CA LEU A 209 -28.15 -36.68 -0.63
C LEU A 209 -29.63 -36.31 -0.42
N PRO A 210 -29.98 -35.64 0.70
CA PRO A 210 -31.34 -35.18 0.95
C PRO A 210 -31.74 -33.95 0.11
N TYR A 211 -30.84 -33.48 -0.76
CA TYR A 211 -31.02 -32.34 -1.64
C TYR A 211 -30.31 -32.59 -2.98
N ARG A 212 -30.67 -31.81 -3.99
CA ARG A 212 -29.97 -31.83 -5.28
C ARG A 212 -28.75 -30.90 -5.21
N PRO A 213 -27.54 -31.37 -5.59
CA PRO A 213 -26.38 -30.49 -5.73
C PRO A 213 -26.66 -29.35 -6.70
N THR A 214 -26.07 -28.20 -6.43
CA THR A 214 -26.19 -27.05 -7.33
C THR A 214 -25.33 -27.25 -8.58
N GLY A 215 -25.64 -26.52 -9.65
CA GLY A 215 -24.81 -26.53 -10.86
C GLY A 215 -23.36 -26.10 -10.59
N ALA A 216 -23.14 -25.19 -9.62
CA ALA A 216 -21.80 -24.78 -9.20
C ALA A 216 -21.03 -25.91 -8.49
N GLN A 217 -21.68 -26.66 -7.60
CA GLN A 217 -21.10 -27.83 -6.96
C GLN A 217 -20.74 -28.92 -7.97
N GLN A 218 -21.66 -29.21 -8.92
CA GLN A 218 -21.41 -30.22 -9.95
C GLN A 218 -20.23 -29.84 -10.84
N ARG A 219 -20.14 -28.57 -11.28
CA ARG A 219 -18.97 -28.07 -12.04
C ARG A 219 -17.68 -28.21 -11.25
N ALA A 220 -17.67 -27.79 -9.98
CA ALA A 220 -16.47 -27.89 -9.14
C ALA A 220 -16.02 -29.35 -8.94
N ILE A 221 -16.96 -30.27 -8.72
CA ILE A 221 -16.66 -31.71 -8.60
C ILE A 221 -16.05 -32.25 -9.90
N THR A 222 -16.62 -31.92 -11.06
CA THR A 222 -16.10 -32.34 -12.37
C THR A 222 -14.71 -31.75 -12.64
N GLU A 223 -14.51 -30.45 -12.40
CA GLU A 223 -13.21 -29.80 -12.57
C GLU A 223 -12.13 -30.42 -11.69
N ILE A 224 -12.42 -30.65 -10.40
CA ILE A 224 -11.48 -31.29 -9.47
C ILE A 224 -11.18 -32.72 -9.91
N SER A 225 -12.19 -33.50 -10.31
CA SER A 225 -11.98 -34.88 -10.75
C SER A 225 -11.12 -34.96 -12.02
N ASN A 226 -11.29 -34.01 -12.94
CA ASN A 226 -10.46 -33.91 -14.14
C ASN A 226 -9.02 -33.51 -13.81
N ASP A 227 -8.82 -32.58 -12.88
CA ASP A 227 -7.50 -32.12 -12.43
C ASP A 227 -6.73 -33.27 -11.73
N MET A 228 -7.42 -34.05 -10.90
CA MET A 228 -6.85 -35.24 -10.23
C MET A 228 -6.48 -36.37 -11.19
N ALA A 229 -7.04 -36.39 -12.40
CA ALA A 229 -6.72 -37.37 -13.43
C ALA A 229 -5.49 -36.98 -14.29
N LEU A 230 -4.89 -35.80 -14.07
CA LEU A 230 -3.67 -35.37 -14.75
C LEU A 230 -2.41 -35.96 -14.10
N SER A 231 -1.30 -35.98 -14.85
CA SER A 231 0.02 -36.40 -14.35
C SER A 231 0.66 -35.38 -13.41
N ASP A 232 0.20 -34.14 -13.43
CA ASP A 232 0.70 -33.05 -12.60
C ASP A 232 -0.02 -33.02 -11.25
N ARG A 233 0.65 -32.55 -10.21
CA ARG A 233 0.04 -32.40 -8.89
C ARG A 233 -1.06 -31.33 -8.90
N MET A 234 -2.28 -31.70 -8.51
CA MET A 234 -3.36 -30.74 -8.30
C MET A 234 -3.05 -29.79 -7.12
N ASN A 235 -3.07 -28.48 -7.37
CA ASN A 235 -3.04 -27.42 -6.35
C ASN A 235 -4.14 -26.40 -6.65
N ARG A 236 -5.30 -26.57 -6.02
CA ARG A 236 -6.52 -25.80 -6.31
C ARG A 236 -7.12 -25.20 -5.06
N LEU A 237 -7.57 -23.95 -5.18
CA LEU A 237 -8.39 -23.28 -4.16
C LEU A 237 -9.87 -23.44 -4.50
N LEU A 238 -10.61 -24.16 -3.67
CA LEU A 238 -12.07 -24.20 -3.73
C LEU A 238 -12.66 -23.03 -2.92
N GLN A 239 -13.13 -22.00 -3.61
CA GLN A 239 -13.70 -20.81 -2.98
C GLN A 239 -15.24 -20.81 -3.06
N GLY A 240 -15.87 -20.34 -1.99
CA GLY A 240 -17.32 -20.14 -1.94
C GLY A 240 -17.79 -19.68 -0.56
N ASP A 241 -19.00 -19.12 -0.50
CA ASP A 241 -19.56 -18.55 0.73
C ASP A 241 -19.82 -19.61 1.81
N VAL A 242 -20.05 -19.15 3.06
CA VAL A 242 -20.48 -20.03 4.15
C VAL A 242 -21.80 -20.70 3.76
N GLY A 243 -21.90 -22.02 3.92
CA GLY A 243 -23.09 -22.78 3.55
C GLY A 243 -23.19 -23.19 2.07
N SER A 244 -22.26 -22.80 1.19
CA SER A 244 -22.30 -23.16 -0.25
C SER A 244 -22.01 -24.65 -0.55
N GLY A 245 -21.78 -25.47 0.48
CA GLY A 245 -21.51 -26.91 0.35
C GLY A 245 -20.09 -27.26 -0.09
N LYS A 246 -19.09 -26.42 0.21
CA LYS A 246 -17.66 -26.73 -0.03
C LYS A 246 -17.24 -28.08 0.54
N THR A 247 -17.78 -28.44 1.71
CA THR A 247 -17.50 -29.71 2.38
C THR A 247 -17.91 -30.92 1.53
N LEU A 248 -19.07 -30.85 0.86
CA LEU A 248 -19.51 -31.91 -0.05
C LEU A 248 -18.56 -32.03 -1.23
N VAL A 249 -18.19 -30.91 -1.87
CA VAL A 249 -17.26 -30.92 -3.01
C VAL A 249 -15.90 -31.49 -2.62
N ALA A 250 -15.38 -31.10 -1.45
CA ALA A 250 -14.13 -31.64 -0.92
C ALA A 250 -14.23 -33.15 -0.63
N PHE A 251 -15.33 -33.60 -0.04
CA PHE A 251 -15.56 -35.03 0.20
C PHE A 251 -15.62 -35.83 -1.10
N MET A 252 -16.31 -35.32 -2.12
CA MET A 252 -16.37 -35.93 -3.45
C MET A 252 -15.00 -36.07 -4.11
N ALA A 253 -14.06 -35.14 -3.85
CA ALA A 253 -12.68 -35.24 -4.29
C ALA A 253 -11.90 -36.33 -3.55
N LEU A 254 -12.11 -36.49 -2.23
CA LEU A 254 -11.49 -37.58 -1.46
C LEU A 254 -11.95 -38.95 -1.95
N LEU A 255 -13.21 -39.08 -2.37
CA LEU A 255 -13.72 -40.31 -2.97
C LEU A 255 -12.99 -40.67 -4.27
N VAL A 256 -12.58 -39.68 -5.09
CA VAL A 256 -11.75 -39.94 -6.29
C VAL A 256 -10.44 -40.63 -5.90
N ALA A 257 -9.77 -40.13 -4.86
CA ALA A 257 -8.52 -40.71 -4.37
C ALA A 257 -8.74 -42.14 -3.83
N VAL A 258 -9.82 -42.36 -3.07
CA VAL A 258 -10.17 -43.69 -2.53
C VAL A 258 -10.50 -44.68 -3.65
N GLU A 259 -11.25 -44.28 -4.68
CA GLU A 259 -11.55 -45.13 -5.83
C GLU A 259 -10.31 -45.51 -6.63
N ALA A 260 -9.33 -44.60 -6.71
CA ALA A 260 -8.05 -44.85 -7.36
C ALA A 260 -7.11 -45.76 -6.53
N GLY A 261 -7.57 -46.28 -5.39
CA GLY A 261 -6.79 -47.15 -4.50
C GLY A 261 -5.91 -46.41 -3.49
N GLY A 262 -6.07 -45.09 -3.39
CA GLY A 262 -5.37 -44.25 -2.41
C GLY A 262 -6.19 -44.00 -1.15
N GLN A 263 -5.74 -43.01 -0.38
CA GLN A 263 -6.43 -42.48 0.80
C GLN A 263 -6.45 -40.94 0.73
N GLY A 264 -7.48 -40.34 1.31
CA GLY A 264 -7.65 -38.90 1.36
C GLY A 264 -7.67 -38.38 2.80
N VAL A 265 -7.12 -37.19 3.03
CA VAL A 265 -7.14 -36.52 4.33
C VAL A 265 -7.84 -35.17 4.20
N MET A 266 -8.83 -34.93 5.05
CA MET A 266 -9.43 -33.61 5.24
C MET A 266 -8.87 -32.99 6.52
N MET A 267 -8.16 -31.87 6.40
CA MET A 267 -7.64 -31.14 7.56
C MET A 267 -8.61 -30.03 7.97
N ALA A 268 -8.79 -29.85 9.28
CA ALA A 268 -9.57 -28.76 9.86
C ALA A 268 -8.71 -27.99 10.88
N PRO A 269 -8.90 -26.67 11.05
CA PRO A 269 -8.05 -25.86 11.91
C PRO A 269 -8.31 -26.08 13.41
N THR A 270 -9.43 -26.71 13.78
CA THR A 270 -9.79 -27.01 15.17
C THR A 270 -10.42 -28.39 15.29
N GLU A 271 -10.28 -29.01 16.47
CA GLU A 271 -10.91 -30.29 16.81
C GLU A 271 -12.44 -30.24 16.65
N ILE A 272 -13.06 -29.12 17.04
CA ILE A 272 -14.51 -28.93 16.94
C ILE A 272 -14.96 -29.00 15.47
N LEU A 273 -14.25 -28.33 14.56
CA LEU A 273 -14.58 -28.39 13.13
C LEU A 273 -14.32 -29.77 12.54
N ALA A 274 -13.27 -30.47 12.98
CA ALA A 274 -12.99 -31.83 12.54
C ALA A 274 -14.12 -32.80 12.93
N ARG A 275 -14.62 -32.70 14.18
CA ARG A 275 -15.79 -33.47 14.65
C ARG A 275 -17.04 -33.13 13.87
N GLN A 276 -17.30 -31.85 13.59
CA GLN A 276 -18.45 -31.43 12.76
C GLN A 276 -18.36 -31.98 11.33
N HIS A 277 -17.18 -32.03 10.73
CA HIS A 277 -16.99 -32.66 9.41
C HIS A 277 -17.25 -34.16 9.47
N LEU A 278 -16.73 -34.86 10.49
CA LEU A 278 -17.02 -36.28 10.70
C LEU A 278 -18.53 -36.52 10.82
N GLU A 279 -19.20 -35.85 11.76
CA GLU A 279 -20.64 -36.01 12.01
C GLU A 279 -21.47 -35.75 10.74
N GLY A 280 -21.13 -34.72 9.96
CA GLY A 280 -21.85 -34.38 8.74
C GLY A 280 -21.59 -35.32 7.56
N LEU A 281 -20.41 -35.94 7.48
CA LEU A 281 -20.00 -36.78 6.35
C LEU A 281 -20.17 -38.28 6.62
N GLN A 282 -20.18 -38.71 7.89
CA GLN A 282 -20.26 -40.12 8.29
C GLN A 282 -21.43 -40.86 7.62
N PRO A 283 -22.68 -40.34 7.62
CA PRO A 283 -23.79 -41.07 7.00
C PRO A 283 -23.62 -41.25 5.48
N LEU A 284 -23.00 -40.27 4.81
CA LEU A 284 -22.72 -40.33 3.38
C LEU A 284 -21.60 -41.33 3.07
N ALA A 285 -20.55 -41.36 3.91
CA ALA A 285 -19.43 -42.29 3.80
C ALA A 285 -19.92 -43.74 3.99
N GLU A 286 -20.70 -44.00 5.03
CA GLU A 286 -21.29 -45.32 5.30
C GLU A 286 -22.19 -45.78 4.15
N GLY A 287 -23.05 -44.89 3.63
CA GLY A 287 -23.91 -45.18 2.48
C GLY A 287 -23.13 -45.48 1.18
N ALA A 288 -21.90 -44.96 1.06
CA ALA A 288 -21.01 -45.28 -0.06
C ALA A 288 -20.18 -46.55 0.16
N GLY A 289 -20.04 -47.00 1.41
CA GLY A 289 -19.16 -48.08 1.84
C GLY A 289 -17.71 -47.64 2.05
N VAL A 290 -17.50 -46.39 2.49
CA VAL A 290 -16.18 -45.79 2.74
C VAL A 290 -15.98 -45.61 4.24
N VAL A 291 -14.82 -46.05 4.74
CA VAL A 291 -14.43 -45.84 6.13
C VAL A 291 -13.93 -44.41 6.30
N LEU A 292 -14.53 -43.68 7.24
CA LEU A 292 -14.12 -42.35 7.63
C LEU A 292 -13.71 -42.39 9.11
N GLU A 293 -12.52 -41.88 9.41
CA GLU A 293 -11.98 -41.84 10.77
C GLU A 293 -11.50 -40.43 11.12
N LEU A 294 -11.48 -40.13 12.42
CA LEU A 294 -11.02 -38.85 12.96
C LEU A 294 -9.74 -39.07 13.77
N LEU A 295 -8.67 -38.41 13.35
CA LEU A 295 -7.41 -38.36 14.10
C LEU A 295 -7.24 -36.97 14.74
N THR A 296 -7.16 -36.94 16.06
CA THR A 296 -6.97 -35.72 16.86
C THR A 296 -5.88 -35.93 17.90
N GLY A 297 -5.32 -34.87 18.47
CA GLY A 297 -4.26 -34.96 19.47
C GLY A 297 -4.70 -35.48 20.86
N ARG A 298 -5.89 -36.08 20.97
CA ARG A 298 -6.43 -36.71 22.18
C ARG A 298 -6.68 -38.18 21.93
#